data_AF-A0A1J0PAL2-F1
#
_entry.id   AF-A0A1J0PAL2-F1
#
_cell.length_a   1.000
_cell.length_b   1.000
_cell.length_c   1.000
_cell.angle_alpha   90.00
_cell.angle_beta   90.00
_cell.angle_gamma   90.00
#
_symmetry.space_group_name_H-M   'P 1'
#
loop_
_entity.id
_entity.type
_entity.pdbx_description
1 polymer ?
#
loop_
_entity_poly.entity_id
_entity_poly.type
_entity_poly.pdbx_seq_one_letter_code
_entity_poly.pdbx_strand_id
1 'polypeptide(L)'
;MALRVRLHHDAFDPLAALAAWQRHLELELELDPSSPPEPSRQRAAAEAHFIGRVRGINAAGEPLDALELEHYPGMTEAQIEHLAAAVSARHGLIHALVEHRVGRALPGEALVLVAVGADRRGPAQRGCQELLEALKHEAPFWKREWIGSSGRWIEGNTPL
;
A
#
# COMPACT_ATOMS: atom_id res chain seq x y z
N MET A 1 -13.27 2.35 11.04
CA MET A 1 -12.17 2.82 10.17
C MET A 1 -12.38 2.16 8.82
N ALA A 2 -12.37 2.93 7.74
CA ALA A 2 -12.45 2.35 6.40
C ALA A 2 -11.08 1.80 5.98
N LEU A 3 -11.00 0.50 5.70
CA LEU A 3 -9.80 -0.19 5.23
C LEU A 3 -10.06 -0.81 3.87
N ARG A 4 -9.13 -0.63 2.94
CA ARG A 4 -9.13 -1.39 1.69
C ARG A 4 -7.74 -1.95 1.42
N VAL A 5 -7.69 -3.25 1.16
CA VAL A 5 -6.50 -3.97 0.69
C VAL A 5 -6.79 -4.55 -0.69
N ARG A 6 -5.87 -4.40 -1.64
CA ARG A 6 -5.99 -4.99 -2.97
C ARG A 6 -4.63 -5.43 -3.52
N LEU A 7 -4.54 -6.66 -3.99
CA LEU A 7 -3.40 -7.15 -4.77
C LEU A 7 -3.76 -7.16 -6.26
N HIS A 8 -2.90 -6.57 -7.09
CA HIS A 8 -3.09 -6.41 -8.53
C HIS A 8 -2.22 -7.40 -9.29
N HIS A 9 -2.83 -8.17 -10.20
CA HIS A 9 -2.15 -9.09 -11.13
C HIS A 9 -1.73 -8.46 -12.46
N ASP A 10 -2.25 -7.27 -12.77
CA ASP A 10 -1.80 -6.41 -13.87
C ASP A 10 -1.29 -5.05 -13.37
N ALA A 11 -0.64 -4.30 -14.26
CA ALA A 11 -0.22 -2.93 -13.96
C ALA A 11 -1.44 -2.07 -13.58
N PHE A 12 -1.26 -1.19 -12.59
CA PHE A 12 -2.32 -0.31 -12.13
C PHE A 12 -1.83 1.15 -12.07
N ASP A 13 -2.75 2.09 -12.29
CA ASP A 13 -2.49 3.52 -12.06
C ASP A 13 -2.76 3.85 -10.59
N PRO A 14 -1.71 4.14 -9.79
CA PRO A 14 -1.88 4.42 -8.37
C PRO A 14 -2.62 5.73 -8.09
N LEU A 15 -2.54 6.73 -8.98
CA LEU A 15 -3.25 8.00 -8.79
C LEU A 15 -4.73 7.85 -9.13
N ALA A 16 -5.07 7.09 -10.17
CA ALA A 16 -6.45 6.76 -10.47
C ALA A 16 -7.08 5.91 -9.35
N ALA A 17 -6.33 4.94 -8.80
CA ALA A 17 -6.76 4.12 -7.67
C ALA A 17 -7.01 4.94 -6.40
N LEU A 18 -6.10 5.87 -6.09
CA LEU A 18 -6.25 6.81 -4.98
C LEU A 18 -7.48 7.71 -5.16
N ALA A 19 -7.64 8.32 -6.34
CA ALA A 19 -8.78 9.20 -6.62
C ALA A 19 -10.11 8.44 -6.56
N ALA A 20 -10.15 7.19 -7.05
CA ALA A 20 -11.32 6.33 -6.94
C ALA A 20 -11.64 5.97 -5.49
N TRP A 21 -10.63 5.80 -4.64
CA TRP A 21 -10.84 5.62 -3.22
C TRP A 21 -11.42 6.88 -2.56
N GLN A 22 -10.78 8.04 -2.74
CA GLN A 22 -11.25 9.28 -2.12
C GLN A 22 -12.72 9.58 -2.46
N ARG A 23 -13.15 9.35 -3.71
CA ARG A 23 -14.57 9.45 -4.08
C ARG A 23 -15.48 8.47 -3.34
N HIS A 24 -15.03 7.23 -3.13
CA HIS A 24 -15.81 6.25 -2.36
C HIS A 24 -15.90 6.63 -0.88
N LEU A 25 -14.84 7.18 -0.27
CA LEU A 25 -14.89 7.77 1.08
C LEU A 25 -15.93 8.90 1.17
N GLU A 26 -15.91 9.81 0.20
CA GLU A 26 -16.85 10.94 0.14
C GLU A 26 -18.30 10.46 0.06
N LEU A 27 -18.58 9.51 -0.82
CA LEU A 27 -19.91 8.92 -0.96
C LEU A 27 -20.38 8.23 0.33
N GLU A 28 -19.51 7.48 1.02
CA GLU A 28 -19.88 6.85 2.30
C GLU A 28 -20.27 7.86 3.39
N LEU A 29 -19.69 9.05 3.35
CA LEU A 29 -20.01 10.15 4.27
C LEU A 29 -21.29 10.89 3.88
N GLU A 30 -21.64 10.93 2.59
CA GLU A 30 -22.83 11.59 2.06
C GLU A 30 -24.11 10.75 2.20
N LEU A 31 -24.00 9.43 2.39
CA LEU A 31 -25.13 8.50 2.42
C LEU A 31 -26.10 8.69 3.62
N ASP A 32 -25.73 9.46 4.65
CA ASP A 32 -26.68 9.81 5.73
C ASP A 32 -26.29 11.13 6.44
N PRO A 33 -26.73 12.28 5.92
CA PRO A 33 -26.46 13.60 6.51
C PRO A 33 -27.26 13.87 7.79
N SER A 34 -28.20 12.99 8.16
CA SER A 34 -29.08 13.15 9.33
C SER A 34 -28.62 12.34 10.56
N SER A 35 -27.75 11.35 10.35
CA SER A 35 -27.14 10.61 11.44
C SER A 35 -26.15 11.48 12.23
N PRO A 36 -26.10 11.34 13.57
CA PRO A 36 -25.06 11.97 14.36
C PRO A 36 -23.68 11.51 13.87
N PRO A 37 -22.64 12.36 13.94
CA PRO A 37 -21.29 12.00 13.54
C PRO A 37 -20.77 10.88 14.46
N GLU A 38 -20.89 9.63 13.99
CA GLU A 38 -20.21 8.49 14.58
C GLU A 38 -18.70 8.67 14.42
N PRO A 39 -17.86 8.33 15.41
CA PRO A 39 -16.40 8.41 15.28
C PRO A 39 -15.85 7.65 14.07
N SER A 40 -16.56 6.61 13.61
CA SER A 40 -16.23 5.84 12.41
C SER A 40 -16.55 6.54 11.09
N ARG A 41 -17.29 7.66 11.10
CA ARG A 41 -17.69 8.49 9.95
C ARG A 41 -17.11 9.90 10.05
N GLN A 42 -15.81 10.00 10.34
CA GLN A 42 -15.10 11.29 10.37
C GLN A 42 -14.38 11.53 9.04
N ARG A 43 -14.41 12.77 8.53
CA ARG A 43 -13.51 13.21 7.45
C ARG A 43 -12.09 13.37 8.00
N ALA A 44 -11.10 12.81 7.32
CA ALA A 44 -9.70 13.14 7.61
C ALA A 44 -9.41 14.59 7.23
N ALA A 45 -8.68 15.31 8.09
CA ALA A 45 -8.22 16.67 7.82
C ALA A 45 -6.77 16.70 7.32
N ALA A 46 -6.08 15.56 7.35
CA ALA A 46 -4.76 15.38 6.75
C ALA A 46 -4.64 13.98 6.15
N GLU A 47 -3.94 13.89 5.02
CA GLU A 47 -3.63 12.64 4.34
C GLU A 47 -2.15 12.53 4.04
N ALA A 48 -1.65 11.31 3.97
CA ALA A 48 -0.31 11.00 3.49
C ALA A 48 -0.37 9.78 2.57
N HIS A 49 0.40 9.86 1.48
CA HIS A 49 0.40 8.87 0.42
C HIS A 49 1.83 8.52 0.03
N PHE A 50 2.11 7.24 -0.18
CA PHE A 50 3.36 6.74 -0.71
C PHE A 50 3.09 5.88 -1.94
N ILE A 51 3.83 6.14 -3.02
CA ILE A 51 3.81 5.33 -4.24
C ILE A 51 5.23 4.80 -4.47
N GLY A 52 5.39 3.48 -4.36
CA GLY A 52 6.61 2.78 -4.71
C GLY A 52 6.56 2.31 -6.16
N ARG A 53 7.63 2.55 -6.91
CA ARG A 53 7.79 2.10 -8.30
C ARG A 53 9.02 1.21 -8.43
N VAL A 54 8.96 0.27 -9.38
CA VAL A 54 10.12 -0.58 -9.70
C VAL A 54 11.25 0.29 -10.25
N ARG A 55 12.45 0.12 -9.71
CA ARG A 55 13.66 0.79 -10.20
C ARG A 55 14.19 0.08 -11.44
N GLY A 56 14.85 0.80 -12.34
CA GLY A 56 15.53 0.20 -13.49
C GLY A 56 16.88 -0.45 -13.19
N ILE A 57 17.31 -0.42 -11.92
CA ILE A 57 18.54 -1.05 -11.45
C ILE A 57 18.29 -1.79 -10.14
N ASN A 58 19.00 -2.91 -9.94
CA ASN A 58 18.96 -3.67 -8.70
C ASN A 58 19.87 -3.04 -7.63
N ALA A 59 19.96 -3.67 -6.45
CA ALA A 59 20.79 -3.19 -5.35
C ALA A 59 22.31 -3.19 -5.65
N ALA A 60 22.76 -4.03 -6.59
CA ALA A 60 24.16 -4.10 -7.03
C ALA A 60 24.49 -3.10 -8.16
N GLY A 61 23.49 -2.33 -8.63
CA GLY A 61 23.66 -1.38 -9.73
C GLY A 61 23.54 -2.00 -11.13
N GLU A 62 23.11 -3.26 -11.23
CA GLU A 62 22.89 -3.93 -12.51
C GLU A 62 21.52 -3.55 -13.10
N PRO A 63 21.37 -3.50 -14.45
CA PRO A 63 20.08 -3.28 -15.09
C PRO A 63 19.06 -4.32 -14.64
N LEU A 64 17.88 -3.86 -14.23
CA LEU A 64 16.77 -4.72 -13.82
C LEU A 64 15.67 -4.66 -14.89
N ASP A 65 15.34 -5.79 -15.50
CA ASP A 65 14.31 -5.87 -16.54
C ASP A 65 12.91 -6.01 -15.96
N ALA A 66 12.79 -6.74 -14.84
CA ALA A 66 11.54 -6.85 -14.08
C ALA A 66 11.80 -7.23 -12.63
N LEU A 67 10.90 -6.79 -11.75
CA LEU A 67 10.73 -7.33 -10.41
C LEU A 67 9.47 -8.17 -10.39
N GLU A 68 9.57 -9.41 -9.93
CA GLU A 68 8.43 -10.30 -9.78
C GLU A 68 8.16 -10.60 -8.32
N LEU A 69 6.90 -10.43 -7.92
CA LEU A 69 6.45 -10.72 -6.56
C LEU A 69 5.48 -11.90 -6.55
N GLU A 70 5.86 -12.97 -5.86
CA GLU A 70 4.95 -14.06 -5.51
C GLU A 70 4.43 -13.86 -4.08
N HIS A 71 3.26 -14.42 -3.81
CA HIS A 71 2.57 -14.29 -2.52
C HIS A 71 1.73 -15.55 -2.25
N TYR A 72 1.26 -15.70 -1.01
CA TYR A 72 0.32 -16.76 -0.66
C TYR A 72 -1.10 -16.17 -0.67
N PRO A 73 -1.95 -16.52 -1.64
CA PRO A 73 -3.28 -15.93 -1.76
C PRO A 73 -4.12 -16.13 -0.51
N GLY A 74 -4.78 -15.07 -0.05
CA GLY A 74 -5.59 -15.05 1.17
C GLY A 74 -4.76 -14.76 2.43
N MET A 75 -3.62 -15.43 2.63
CA MET A 75 -2.77 -15.18 3.81
C MET A 75 -2.08 -13.82 3.74
N THR A 76 -1.56 -13.45 2.56
CA THR A 76 -0.88 -12.16 2.38
C THR A 76 -1.85 -11.01 2.61
N GLU A 77 -3.05 -11.06 2.03
CA GLU A 77 -4.10 -10.05 2.21
C GLU A 77 -4.50 -9.93 3.68
N ALA A 78 -4.77 -11.05 4.35
CA ALA A 78 -5.12 -11.06 5.77
C ALA A 78 -4.00 -10.45 6.66
N GLN A 79 -2.74 -10.74 6.35
CA GLN A 79 -1.62 -10.15 7.07
C GLN A 79 -1.52 -8.64 6.83
N ILE A 80 -1.70 -8.17 5.60
CA ILE A 80 -1.71 -6.73 5.28
C ILE A 80 -2.87 -6.04 6.00
N GLU A 81 -4.05 -6.64 6.02
CA GLU A 81 -5.21 -6.11 6.76
C GLU A 81 -4.92 -5.99 8.26
N HIS A 82 -4.30 -7.03 8.84
CA HIS A 82 -3.89 -7.03 10.24
C HIS A 82 -2.89 -5.90 10.56
N LEU A 83 -1.84 -5.75 9.74
CA LEU A 83 -0.84 -4.70 9.89
C LEU A 83 -1.48 -3.31 9.75
N ALA A 84 -2.31 -3.11 8.74
CA ALA A 84 -3.00 -1.84 8.51
C ALA A 84 -3.92 -1.48 9.68
N ALA A 85 -4.67 -2.44 10.23
CA ALA A 85 -5.50 -2.22 11.41
C ALA A 85 -4.66 -1.86 12.65
N ALA A 86 -3.55 -2.56 12.89
CA ALA A 86 -2.67 -2.31 14.02
C ALA A 86 -2.01 -0.92 13.95
N VAL A 87 -1.46 -0.54 12.80
CA VAL A 87 -0.87 0.79 12.59
C VAL A 87 -1.93 1.88 12.73
N SER A 88 -3.12 1.63 12.20
CA SER A 88 -4.22 2.58 12.28
C SER A 88 -4.68 2.84 13.71
N ALA A 89 -4.81 1.80 14.52
CA ALA A 89 -5.13 1.94 15.94
C ALA A 89 -4.04 2.73 16.70
N ARG A 90 -2.76 2.48 16.38
CA ARG A 90 -1.62 3.13 17.04
C ARG A 90 -1.50 4.63 16.75
N HIS A 91 -1.76 5.03 15.50
CA HIS A 91 -1.63 6.43 15.08
C HIS A 91 -2.96 7.19 15.08
N GLY A 92 -4.10 6.53 15.29
CA GLY A 92 -5.41 7.16 15.17
C GLY A 92 -5.76 7.50 13.73
N LEU A 93 -5.49 6.57 12.80
CA LEU A 93 -5.87 6.72 11.40
C LEU A 93 -7.38 6.48 11.23
N ILE A 94 -7.99 7.30 10.39
CA ILE A 94 -9.43 7.29 10.09
C ILE A 94 -9.74 6.33 8.95
N HIS A 95 -8.86 6.28 7.95
CA HIS A 95 -8.93 5.36 6.83
C HIS A 95 -7.53 4.99 6.35
N ALA A 96 -7.42 3.81 5.75
CA ALA A 96 -6.19 3.31 5.15
C ALA A 96 -6.50 2.54 3.85
N LEU A 97 -5.60 2.68 2.88
CA LEU A 97 -5.59 1.97 1.62
C LEU A 97 -4.21 1.36 1.41
N VAL A 98 -4.19 0.08 1.07
CA VAL A 98 -3.01 -0.61 0.57
C VAL A 98 -3.36 -1.24 -0.77
N GLU A 99 -2.71 -0.80 -1.83
CA GLU A 99 -2.74 -1.49 -3.12
C GLU A 99 -1.33 -1.95 -3.48
N HIS A 100 -1.18 -3.22 -3.84
CA HIS A 100 0.12 -3.81 -4.12
C HIS A 100 0.09 -4.62 -5.40
N ARG A 101 1.16 -4.58 -6.18
CA ARG A 101 1.37 -5.38 -7.39
C ARG A 101 1.97 -6.75 -7.03
N VAL A 102 1.43 -7.81 -7.62
CA VAL A 102 2.00 -9.18 -7.61
C VAL A 102 2.22 -9.66 -9.04
N GLY A 103 3.05 -10.68 -9.23
CA GLY A 103 3.54 -11.07 -10.56
C GLY A 103 4.64 -10.13 -11.06
N ARG A 104 4.90 -10.14 -12.36
CA ARG A 104 5.98 -9.35 -12.99
C ARG A 104 5.58 -7.89 -13.11
N ALA A 105 6.50 -7.02 -12.70
CA ALA A 105 6.41 -5.57 -12.78
C ALA A 105 7.68 -5.00 -13.43
N LEU A 106 7.50 -4.11 -14.40
CA LEU A 106 8.58 -3.50 -15.18
C LEU A 106 9.10 -2.21 -14.52
N PRO A 107 10.33 -1.77 -14.82
CA PRO A 107 10.84 -0.48 -14.38
C PRO A 107 9.87 0.68 -14.65
N GLY A 108 9.64 1.50 -13.62
CA GLY A 108 8.70 2.62 -13.65
C GLY A 108 7.24 2.28 -13.31
N GLU A 109 6.86 1.00 -13.37
CA GLU A 109 5.51 0.57 -12.97
C GLU A 109 5.30 0.74 -11.46
N ALA A 110 4.05 1.03 -11.08
CA ALA A 110 3.67 1.10 -9.68
C ALA A 110 3.69 -0.31 -9.07
N LEU A 111 4.40 -0.45 -7.96
CA LEU A 111 4.49 -1.68 -7.19
C LEU A 111 3.61 -1.61 -5.94
N VAL A 112 3.53 -0.46 -5.30
CA VAL A 112 2.74 -0.28 -4.07
C VAL A 112 2.20 1.13 -3.97
N LEU A 113 0.97 1.25 -3.49
CA LEU A 113 0.33 2.47 -3.01
C LEU A 113 -0.08 2.24 -1.56
N VAL A 114 0.41 3.09 -0.67
CA VAL A 114 -0.10 3.22 0.70
C VAL A 114 -0.69 4.61 0.84
N ALA A 115 -1.93 4.70 1.31
CA ALA A 115 -2.62 5.97 1.51
C ALA A 115 -3.39 5.95 2.82
N VAL A 116 -3.23 6.97 3.66
CA VAL A 116 -3.87 7.05 4.97
C VAL A 116 -4.43 8.44 5.23
N GLY A 117 -5.48 8.51 6.04
CA GLY A 117 -6.05 9.76 6.53
C GLY A 117 -6.10 9.82 8.05
N ALA A 118 -5.90 11.01 8.61
CA ALA A 118 -5.97 11.27 10.04
C ALA A 118 -6.47 12.71 10.32
N ASP A 119 -6.74 13.00 11.59
CA ASP A 119 -7.12 14.36 12.04
C ASP A 119 -5.98 15.39 11.85
N ARG A 120 -4.72 14.95 11.92
CA ARG A 120 -3.56 15.85 11.83
C ARG A 120 -2.45 15.24 10.97
N ARG A 121 -1.64 16.13 10.39
CA ARG A 121 -0.50 15.75 9.53
C ARG A 121 0.48 14.79 10.19
N GLY A 122 0.77 14.96 11.49
CA GLY A 122 1.76 14.15 12.20
C GLY A 122 1.39 12.65 12.24
N PRO A 123 0.21 12.30 12.77
CA PRO A 123 -0.39 10.98 12.64
C PRO A 123 -0.42 10.43 11.22
N ALA A 124 -0.88 11.20 10.24
CA ALA A 124 -0.97 10.75 8.85
C ALA A 124 0.42 10.37 8.29
N GLN A 125 1.42 11.24 8.45
CA GLN A 125 2.78 11.02 7.96
C GLN A 125 3.42 9.79 8.62
N ARG A 126 3.39 9.71 9.96
CA ARG A 126 4.01 8.59 10.70
C ARG A 126 3.28 7.27 10.46
N GLY A 127 1.95 7.29 10.42
CA GLY A 127 1.15 6.10 10.14
C GLY A 127 1.39 5.57 8.72
N CYS A 128 1.48 6.45 7.72
CA CYS A 128 1.81 6.05 6.35
C CYS A 128 3.20 5.40 6.27
N GLN A 129 4.19 6.01 6.93
CA GLN A 129 5.55 5.50 6.96
C GLN A 129 5.62 4.15 7.69
N GLU A 130 5.04 4.04 8.88
CA GLU A 130 5.04 2.79 9.65
C GLU A 130 4.32 1.67 8.91
N LEU A 131 3.18 1.95 8.27
CA LEU A 131 2.47 0.96 7.46
C LEU A 131 3.33 0.48 6.28
N LEU A 132 3.99 1.39 5.57
CA LEU A 132 4.90 1.00 4.50
C LEU A 132 6.03 0.08 5.01
N GLU A 133 6.64 0.41 6.14
CA GLU A 133 7.73 -0.39 6.71
C GLU A 133 7.22 -1.76 7.21
N ALA A 134 6.05 -1.81 7.84
CA ALA A 134 5.41 -3.06 8.23
C ALA A 134 5.14 -3.95 7.00
N LEU A 135 4.61 -3.40 5.92
CA LEU A 135 4.39 -4.14 4.67
C LEU A 135 5.70 -4.68 4.09
N LYS A 136 6.77 -3.89 4.12
CA LYS A 136 8.07 -4.34 3.63
C LYS A 136 8.58 -5.54 4.41
N HIS A 137 8.48 -5.53 5.74
CA HIS A 137 9.14 -6.53 6.60
C HIS A 137 8.27 -7.72 6.97
N GLU A 138 6.96 -7.53 7.06
CA GLU A 138 6.04 -8.49 7.68
C GLU A 138 5.02 -9.07 6.68
N ALA A 139 4.80 -8.43 5.52
CA ALA A 139 3.92 -9.02 4.50
C ALA A 139 4.65 -10.16 3.76
N PRO A 140 4.03 -11.35 3.62
CA PRO A 140 4.66 -12.52 3.02
C PRO A 140 4.69 -12.42 1.50
N PHE A 141 5.70 -11.70 0.99
CA PHE A 141 6.05 -11.60 -0.42
C PHE A 141 7.42 -12.23 -0.68
N TRP A 142 7.52 -12.99 -1.78
CA TRP A 142 8.78 -13.49 -2.29
C TRP A 142 9.15 -12.72 -3.55
N LYS A 143 10.37 -12.20 -3.60
CA LYS A 143 10.84 -11.30 -4.66
C LYS A 143 11.84 -12.02 -5.56
N ARG A 144 11.63 -11.92 -6.87
CA ARG A 144 12.55 -12.40 -7.90
C ARG A 144 12.93 -11.25 -8.82
N GLU A 145 14.22 -11.01 -8.97
CA GLU A 145 14.77 -10.03 -9.91
C GLU A 145 15.06 -10.71 -11.25
N TRP A 146 14.66 -10.08 -12.34
CA TRP A 146 14.93 -10.55 -13.71
C TRP A 146 15.95 -9.68 -14.40
N ILE A 147 16.98 -10.33 -14.94
CA ILE A 147 18.02 -9.72 -15.79
C ILE A 147 18.25 -10.65 -16.99
N GLY A 148 17.93 -10.16 -18.18
CA GLY A 148 17.81 -10.96 -19.39
C GLY A 148 16.82 -12.11 -19.19
N SER A 149 17.27 -13.33 -19.51
CA SER A 149 16.49 -14.56 -19.30
C SER A 149 16.68 -15.17 -17.90
N SER A 150 17.47 -14.56 -17.03
CA SER A 150 17.80 -15.09 -15.70
C SER A 150 16.94 -14.44 -14.62
N GLY A 151 16.24 -15.27 -13.85
CA GLY A 151 15.47 -14.85 -12.68
C GLY A 151 16.15 -15.32 -11.40
N ARG A 152 16.51 -14.39 -10.50
CA ARG A 152 17.14 -14.70 -9.21
C ARG A 152 16.22 -14.32 -8.05
N TRP A 153 15.94 -15.27 -7.18
CA TRP A 153 15.27 -15.00 -5.90
C TRP A 153 16.19 -14.19 -5.00
N ILE A 154 15.65 -13.13 -4.40
CA ILE A 154 16.39 -12.30 -3.45
C ILE A 154 15.94 -12.60 -2.03
N GLU A 155 16.92 -12.70 -1.13
CA GLU A 155 16.68 -12.92 0.30
C GLU A 155 16.69 -11.58 1.04
N GLY A 156 15.70 -11.40 1.90
CA GLY A 156 15.59 -10.22 2.76
C GLY A 156 14.96 -9.00 2.09
N ASN A 157 14.56 -8.06 2.94
CA ASN A 157 14.08 -6.75 2.53
C ASN A 157 15.22 -5.74 2.68
N THR A 158 15.36 -4.81 1.73
CA THR A 158 16.33 -3.73 1.86
C THR A 158 16.00 -2.92 3.12
N PRO A 159 16.89 -2.87 4.12
CA PRO A 159 16.72 -1.99 5.27
C PRO A 159 16.75 -0.52 4.83
N LEU A 160 16.24 0.38 5.67
CA LEU A 160 16.34 1.83 5.47
C LEU A 160 17.79 2.30 5.31
#